data_AF-X1BMB6-F1
#
_entry.id   AF-X1BMB6-F1
#
_cell.length_a   1.000
_cell.length_b   1.000
_cell.length_c   1.000
_cell.angle_alpha   90.00
_cell.angle_beta   90.00
_cell.angle_gamma   90.00
#
_symmetry.space_group_name_H-M   'P 1'
#
loop_
_entity.id
_entity.type
_entity.pdbx_description
1 polymer ?
#
loop_
_entity_poly.entity_id
_entity_poly.type
_entity_poly.pdbx_seq_one_letter_code
_entity_poly.pdbx_strand_id
1 'polypeptide(L)'
;MGLYAGMRDEEQKRVYSDRELLVRYIKGIAPFRKSVILISLFIFLSAIGETINPLLIGIAIDELSSDNSNPLILLGIGGLYFIIIILLWIMFFLRRKEIGRFVPYFLKKLRMKIFDKLQEQDMSFFDKHLSGKLNTRVSNDALGFW
;
A
#
# COMPACT_ATOMS: atom_id res chain seq x y z
N MET A 1 0.41 35.84 12.10
CA MET A 1 -0.70 34.87 12.24
C MET A 1 -0.64 33.92 11.05
N GLY A 2 -0.35 32.65 11.28
CA GLY A 2 -0.09 31.69 10.21
C GLY A 2 -1.34 31.31 9.43
N LEU A 3 -1.20 31.13 8.11
CA LEU A 3 -2.22 30.68 7.15
C LEU A 3 -3.00 29.40 7.56
N TYR A 4 -2.51 28.69 8.57
CA TYR A 4 -3.05 27.43 9.09
C TYR A 4 -3.90 27.59 10.36
N ALA A 5 -3.99 28.79 10.94
CA ALA A 5 -4.69 29.00 12.21
C ALA A 5 -6.21 28.76 12.10
N GLY A 6 -6.82 29.08 10.95
CA GLY A 6 -8.23 28.79 10.66
C GLY A 6 -8.53 27.36 10.18
N MET A 7 -7.52 26.48 10.13
CA MET A 7 -7.70 25.07 9.72
C MET A 7 -7.87 24.10 10.90
N ARG A 8 -7.71 24.57 12.15
CA ARG A 8 -7.73 23.72 13.35
C ARG A 8 -9.08 23.71 14.09
N ASP A 9 -9.97 24.65 13.80
CA ASP A 9 -11.10 24.98 14.70
C ASP A 9 -12.50 24.59 14.19
N GLU A 10 -12.59 23.64 13.25
CA GLU A 10 -13.87 22.99 12.94
C GLU A 10 -13.82 21.54 13.39
N GLU A 11 -13.87 21.32 14.71
CA GLU A 11 -14.21 20.02 15.28
C GLU A 11 -15.67 19.68 14.91
N GLN A 12 -15.86 19.15 13.70
CA GLN A 12 -17.07 18.41 13.38
C GLN A 12 -17.14 17.22 14.34
N LYS A 13 -17.99 17.30 15.36
CA LYS A 13 -18.33 16.20 16.26
C LYS A 13 -18.68 14.97 15.40
N ARG A 14 -17.83 13.94 15.45
CA ARG A 14 -18.01 12.70 14.69
C ARG A 14 -19.28 12.00 15.17
N VAL A 15 -20.24 11.76 14.26
CA VAL A 15 -21.51 11.06 14.56
C VAL A 15 -21.48 9.60 14.07
N TYR A 16 -20.28 9.04 13.82
CA TYR A 16 -20.14 7.68 13.28
C TYR A 16 -19.25 6.83 14.17
N SER A 17 -19.64 5.58 14.37
CA SER A 17 -18.80 4.59 15.04
C SER A 17 -17.62 4.19 14.14
N ASP A 18 -16.46 3.92 14.72
CA ASP A 18 -15.27 3.47 13.99
C ASP A 18 -15.53 2.23 13.12
N ARG A 19 -16.42 1.34 13.59
CA ARG A 19 -16.84 0.16 12.83
C ARG A 19 -17.59 0.53 11.55
N GLU A 20 -18.47 1.52 11.62
CA GLU A 20 -19.24 2.00 10.46
C GLU A 20 -18.32 2.66 9.43
N LEU A 21 -17.33 3.41 9.90
CA LEU A 21 -16.29 4.00 9.06
C LEU A 21 -15.48 2.90 8.36
N LEU A 22 -14.97 1.91 9.09
CA LEU A 22 -14.22 0.78 8.52
C LEU A 22 -15.00 0.03 7.45
N VAL A 23 -16.28 -0.28 7.70
CA VAL A 23 -17.15 -0.94 6.71
C VAL A 23 -17.31 -0.08 5.46
N ARG A 24 -17.45 1.24 5.62
CA ARG A 24 -17.59 2.18 4.50
C ARG A 24 -16.32 2.26 3.66
N TYR A 25 -15.14 2.27 4.28
CA TYR A 25 -13.85 2.20 3.59
C TYR A 25 -13.66 0.88 2.84
N ILE A 26 -13.92 -0.25 3.49
CA ILE A 26 -13.81 -1.58 2.88
C ILE A 26 -14.79 -1.74 1.71
N LYS A 27 -16.01 -1.21 1.82
CA LYS A 27 -16.97 -1.15 0.69
C LYS A 27 -16.45 -0.27 -0.45
N GLY A 28 -15.74 0.82 -0.15
CA GLY A 28 -15.09 1.67 -1.17
C GLY A 28 -13.99 0.95 -1.95
N ILE A 29 -13.27 0.05 -1.30
CA ILE A 29 -12.22 -0.79 -1.90
C ILE A 29 -12.80 -2.05 -2.57
N ALA A 30 -14.07 -2.38 -2.34
CA ALA A 30 -14.73 -3.57 -2.89
C ALA A 30 -14.58 -3.78 -4.41
N PRO A 31 -14.64 -2.75 -5.27
CA PRO A 31 -14.42 -2.91 -6.72
C PRO A 31 -13.00 -3.38 -7.08
N PHE A 32 -12.05 -3.28 -6.15
CA PHE A 32 -10.63 -3.58 -6.32
C PHE A 32 -10.17 -4.83 -5.57
N ARG A 33 -11.11 -5.63 -5.06
CA ARG A 33 -10.82 -6.85 -4.28
C ARG A 33 -9.84 -7.80 -4.97
N LYS A 34 -9.92 -7.95 -6.29
CA LYS A 34 -9.01 -8.83 -7.05
C LYS A 34 -7.55 -8.39 -6.93
N SER A 35 -7.27 -7.11 -7.12
CA SER A 35 -5.90 -6.58 -6.98
C SER A 35 -5.43 -6.63 -5.53
N VAL A 36 -6.30 -6.35 -4.56
CA VAL A 36 -5.94 -6.47 -3.13
C VAL A 36 -5.59 -7.92 -2.77
N ILE A 37 -6.41 -8.90 -3.17
CA ILE A 37 -6.14 -10.32 -2.92
C ILE A 37 -4.83 -10.77 -3.57
N LEU A 38 -4.57 -10.37 -4.82
CA LEU A 38 -3.31 -10.69 -5.51
C LEU A 38 -2.09 -10.08 -4.81
N ILE A 39 -2.17 -8.81 -4.42
CA ILE A 39 -1.08 -8.13 -3.69
C ILE A 39 -0.84 -8.83 -2.35
N SER A 40 -1.89 -9.13 -1.59
CA SER A 40 -1.80 -9.85 -0.32
C SER A 40 -1.18 -11.23 -0.49
N LEU A 41 -1.57 -11.96 -1.55
CA LEU A 41 -1.00 -13.27 -1.88
C LEU A 41 0.50 -13.15 -2.17
N PHE A 42 0.93 -12.18 -2.99
CA PHE A 42 2.34 -11.97 -3.27
C PHE A 42 3.15 -11.57 -2.03
N ILE A 43 2.59 -10.73 -1.15
CA ILE A 43 3.23 -10.39 0.13
C ILE A 43 3.42 -11.64 0.98
N PHE A 44 2.39 -12.47 1.09
CA PHE A 44 2.46 -13.70 1.88
C PHE A 44 3.52 -14.68 1.34
N LEU A 45 3.55 -14.90 0.01
CA LEU A 45 4.58 -15.75 -0.61
C LEU A 45 5.99 -15.18 -0.41
N SER A 46 6.17 -13.87 -0.56
CA SER A 46 7.46 -13.22 -0.30
C SER A 46 7.90 -13.40 1.15
N ALA A 47 7.00 -13.25 2.13
CA ALA A 47 7.34 -13.40 3.55
C ALA A 47 7.87 -14.81 3.88
N ILE A 48 7.29 -15.85 3.26
CA ILE A 48 7.79 -17.23 3.42
C ILE A 48 9.21 -17.34 2.86
N GLY A 49 9.45 -16.84 1.64
CA GLY A 49 10.78 -16.88 1.02
C GLY A 49 11.83 -16.06 1.77
N GLU A 50 11.46 -14.90 2.32
CA GLU A 50 12.32 -14.05 3.14
C GLU A 50 12.69 -14.72 4.46
N THR A 51 11.79 -15.55 5.03
CA THR A 51 12.08 -16.32 6.24
C THR A 51 13.06 -17.47 6.00
N ILE A 52 13.03 -18.07 4.80
CA ILE A 52 13.96 -19.15 4.41
C ILE A 52 15.38 -18.61 4.18
N ASN A 53 15.51 -17.36 3.78
CA ASN A 53 16.79 -16.72 3.46
C ASN A 53 17.86 -16.84 4.58
N PRO A 54 17.63 -16.41 5.84
CA PRO A 54 18.63 -16.55 6.90
C PRO A 54 18.99 -18.00 7.24
N LEU A 55 18.05 -18.95 7.07
CA LEU A 55 18.33 -20.38 7.27
C LEU A 55 19.34 -20.90 6.25
N LEU A 56 19.20 -20.51 4.98
CA LEU A 56 20.13 -20.91 3.92
C LEU A 56 21.53 -20.32 4.13
N ILE A 57 21.60 -19.07 4.59
CA ILE A 57 22.88 -18.43 4.93
C ILE A 57 23.54 -19.16 6.11
N GLY A 58 22.77 -19.52 7.14
CA GLY A 58 23.27 -20.31 8.27
C GLY A 58 23.89 -21.63 7.83
N ILE A 59 23.16 -22.42 7.03
CA ILE A 59 23.64 -23.72 6.51
C ILE A 59 24.91 -23.54 5.65
N ALA A 60 24.97 -22.47 4.84
CA ALA A 60 26.16 -22.18 4.04
C ALA A 60 27.39 -21.86 4.89
N ILE A 61 27.22 -21.12 6.00
CA ILE A 61 28.30 -20.78 6.93
C ILE A 61 28.76 -22.03 7.71
N ASP A 62 27.83 -22.87 8.15
CA ASP A 62 28.14 -24.11 8.88
C ASP A 62 28.94 -25.08 8.00
N GLU A 63 28.54 -25.26 6.73
CA GLU A 63 29.27 -26.08 5.76
C GLU A 63 30.68 -25.53 5.47
N LEU A 64 30.82 -24.21 5.38
CA LEU A 64 32.13 -23.57 5.16
C LEU A 64 33.07 -23.69 6.37
N SER A 65 32.50 -23.76 7.58
CA SER A 65 33.24 -23.90 8.83
C SER A 65 33.64 -25.34 9.14
N SER A 66 33.15 -26.31 8.35
CA SER A 66 33.46 -27.73 8.49
C SER A 66 34.84 -28.07 7.92
N ASP A 67 35.58 -28.92 8.63
CA ASP A 67 36.94 -29.36 8.27
C ASP A 67 36.96 -30.21 6.98
N ASN A 68 35.81 -30.78 6.58
CA ASN A 68 35.60 -31.54 5.34
C ASN A 68 34.59 -30.83 4.41
N SER A 69 34.78 -29.53 4.21
CA SER A 69 33.90 -28.72 3.35
C SER A 69 33.85 -29.26 1.93
N ASN A 70 32.64 -29.60 1.45
CA ASN A 70 32.45 -30.08 0.09
C ASN A 70 32.02 -28.93 -0.83
N PRO A 71 32.86 -28.50 -1.80
CA PRO A 71 32.53 -27.38 -2.68
C PRO A 71 31.28 -27.62 -3.53
N LEU A 72 30.92 -28.89 -3.77
CA LEU A 72 29.69 -29.25 -4.50
C LEU A 72 28.43 -28.90 -3.70
N ILE A 73 28.46 -29.11 -2.38
CA ILE A 73 27.33 -28.79 -1.48
C ILE A 73 27.16 -27.27 -1.41
N LEU A 74 28.26 -26.54 -1.26
CA LEU A 74 28.26 -25.08 -1.23
C LEU A 74 27.72 -24.48 -2.55
N LEU A 75 28.11 -25.03 -3.70
CA LEU A 75 27.56 -24.65 -5.01
C LEU A 75 26.06 -24.96 -5.11
N GLY A 76 25.61 -26.08 -4.57
CA GLY A 76 24.20 -26.44 -4.50
C GLY A 76 23.37 -25.44 -3.68
N ILE A 77 23.86 -25.08 -2.49
CA ILE A 77 23.23 -24.07 -1.62
C ILE A 77 23.21 -22.70 -2.31
N GLY A 78 24.33 -22.30 -2.93
CA GLY A 78 24.42 -21.05 -3.68
C GLY A 78 23.44 -21.00 -4.87
N GLY A 79 23.30 -22.11 -5.59
CA GLY A 79 22.32 -22.24 -6.68
C GLY A 79 20.88 -22.12 -6.19
N LEU A 80 20.53 -22.82 -5.10
CA LEU A 80 19.21 -22.72 -4.47
C LEU A 80 18.90 -21.29 -3.99
N TYR A 81 19.88 -20.65 -3.34
CA TYR A 81 19.79 -19.28 -2.88
C TYR A 81 19.51 -18.30 -4.04
N PHE A 82 20.25 -18.45 -5.15
CA PHE A 82 20.06 -17.63 -6.35
C PHE A 82 18.65 -17.78 -6.93
N ILE A 83 18.13 -19.00 -7.00
CA ILE A 83 16.76 -19.27 -7.47
C ILE A 83 15.73 -18.58 -6.56
N ILE A 84 15.91 -18.67 -5.23
CA ILE A 84 14.99 -18.04 -4.26
C ILE A 84 15.01 -16.52 -4.41
N ILE A 85 16.17 -15.90 -4.57
CA ILE A 85 16.26 -14.45 -4.81
C ILE A 85 15.54 -14.05 -6.09
N ILE A 86 15.71 -14.80 -7.18
CA ILE A 86 15.00 -14.52 -8.43
C ILE A 86 13.49 -14.60 -8.20
N LEU A 87 13.01 -15.62 -7.49
CA LEU A 87 11.59 -15.75 -7.16
C LEU A 87 11.08 -14.57 -6.32
N LEU A 88 11.83 -14.16 -5.28
CA LEU A 88 11.49 -13.01 -4.46
C LEU A 88 11.44 -11.72 -5.29
N TRP A 89 12.39 -11.53 -6.20
CA TRP A 89 12.42 -10.39 -7.11
C TRP A 89 11.22 -10.38 -8.06
N ILE A 90 10.83 -11.55 -8.61
CA ILE A 90 9.62 -11.67 -9.44
C ILE A 90 8.38 -11.31 -8.62
N MET A 91 8.24 -11.81 -7.40
CA MET A 91 7.10 -11.48 -6.52
C MET A 91 7.05 -9.99 -6.20
N PHE A 92 8.21 -9.39 -5.92
CA PHE A 92 8.34 -7.94 -5.71
C PHE A 92 7.89 -7.15 -6.95
N PHE A 93 8.35 -7.57 -8.14
CA PHE A 93 7.99 -6.93 -9.39
C PHE A 93 6.49 -7.02 -9.68
N LEU A 94 5.89 -8.21 -9.53
CA LEU A 94 4.45 -8.43 -9.72
C LEU A 94 3.63 -7.60 -8.74
N ARG A 95 4.03 -7.58 -7.46
CA ARG A 95 3.41 -6.74 -6.42
C ARG A 95 3.47 -5.26 -6.81
N ARG A 96 4.64 -4.76 -7.20
CA ARG A 96 4.84 -3.36 -7.59
C ARG A 96 4.03 -3.00 -8.84
N LYS A 97 3.96 -3.89 -9.82
CA LYS A 97 3.15 -3.72 -11.03
C LYS A 97 1.67 -3.61 -10.71
N GLU A 98 1.13 -4.49 -9.86
CA GLU A 98 -0.28 -4.43 -9.46
C GLU A 98 -0.60 -3.16 -8.66
N ILE A 99 0.26 -2.77 -7.71
CA ILE A 99 0.11 -1.51 -6.97
C ILE A 99 0.12 -0.31 -7.91
N GLY A 100 1.08 -0.28 -8.84
CA GLY A 100 1.22 0.79 -9.83
C GLY A 100 0.02 0.91 -10.78
N ARG A 101 -0.69 -0.19 -11.05
CA ARG A 101 -1.95 -0.16 -11.80
C ARG A 101 -3.14 0.26 -10.95
N PHE A 102 -3.23 -0.26 -9.73
CA PHE A 102 -4.37 -0.09 -8.83
C PHE A 102 -4.49 1.34 -8.32
N VAL A 103 -3.40 1.90 -7.80
CA VAL A 103 -3.43 3.16 -7.06
C VAL A 103 -3.87 4.34 -7.93
N PRO A 104 -3.31 4.58 -9.13
CA PRO A 104 -3.72 5.71 -9.95
C PRO A 104 -5.19 5.61 -10.37
N TYR A 105 -5.66 4.40 -10.65
CA TYR A 105 -7.06 4.16 -10.99
C TYR A 105 -7.99 4.43 -9.80
N PHE A 106 -7.61 3.99 -8.60
CA PHE A 106 -8.34 4.27 -7.36
C PHE A 106 -8.41 5.78 -7.08
N LEU A 107 -7.27 6.49 -7.17
CA LEU A 107 -7.22 7.94 -6.98
C LEU A 107 -8.08 8.68 -8.02
N LYS A 108 -8.04 8.27 -9.29
CA LYS A 108 -8.88 8.85 -10.34
C LYS A 108 -10.36 8.70 -9.99
N LYS A 109 -10.78 7.50 -9.58
CA LYS A 109 -12.18 7.23 -9.22
C LYS A 109 -12.62 8.05 -7.99
N LEU A 110 -11.75 8.18 -6.99
CA LEU A 110 -12.01 9.00 -5.81
C LEU A 110 -12.18 10.48 -6.18
N ARG A 111 -11.26 11.04 -6.97
CA ARG A 111 -11.32 12.44 -7.42
C ARG A 111 -12.60 12.74 -8.20
N MET A 112 -12.99 11.87 -9.14
CA MET A 112 -14.23 12.04 -9.89
C MET A 112 -15.45 12.02 -8.96
N LYS A 113 -15.51 11.07 -8.01
CA LYS A 113 -16.62 10.99 -7.07
C LYS A 113 -16.75 12.24 -6.18
N ILE A 114 -15.63 12.82 -5.76
CA ILE A 114 -15.65 14.06 -4.98
C ILE A 114 -16.07 15.24 -5.87
N PHE A 115 -15.55 15.32 -7.10
CA PHE A 115 -15.91 16.36 -8.06
C PHE A 115 -17.41 16.34 -8.40
N ASP A 116 -17.98 15.17 -8.68
CA ASP A 116 -19.41 15.01 -8.93
C ASP A 116 -20.23 15.51 -7.73
N LYS A 117 -19.80 15.18 -6.51
CA LYS A 117 -20.47 15.64 -5.28
C LYS A 117 -20.36 17.13 -5.04
N LEU A 118 -19.25 17.76 -5.46
CA LEU A 118 -19.07 19.20 -5.39
C LEU A 118 -19.99 19.94 -6.36
N GLN A 119 -20.20 19.40 -7.57
CA GLN A 119 -21.11 20.02 -8.54
C GLN A 119 -22.57 20.02 -8.08
N GLU A 120 -22.97 19.07 -7.24
CA GLU A 120 -24.31 19.00 -6.66
C GLU A 120 -24.51 19.97 -5.47
N GLN A 121 -23.50 20.73 -5.04
CA GLN A 121 -23.63 21.64 -3.89
C GLN A 121 -24.17 23.02 -4.30
N ASP A 122 -24.97 23.63 -3.42
CA ASP A 122 -25.51 24.97 -3.61
C ASP A 122 -24.44 26.07 -3.49
N MET A 123 -24.68 27.24 -4.09
CA MET A 123 -23.76 28.38 -4.04
C MET A 123 -23.41 28.81 -2.60
N SER A 124 -24.37 28.69 -1.66
CA SER A 124 -24.16 29.00 -0.24
C SER A 124 -23.12 28.12 0.45
N PHE A 125 -22.87 26.91 -0.06
CA PHE A 125 -21.82 26.04 0.42
C PHE A 125 -20.43 26.60 0.06
N PHE A 126 -20.28 27.14 -1.15
CA PHE A 126 -19.04 27.72 -1.66
C PHE A 126 -18.73 29.08 -1.02
N ASP A 127 -19.74 29.85 -0.60
CA ASP A 127 -19.54 31.07 0.17
C ASP A 127 -18.95 30.80 1.57
N LYS A 128 -19.28 29.65 2.16
CA LYS A 128 -18.80 29.23 3.50
C LYS A 128 -17.47 28.48 3.47
N HIS A 129 -17.11 27.87 2.35
CA HIS A 129 -15.89 27.09 2.19
C HIS A 129 -15.02 27.68 1.09
N LEU A 130 -13.92 28.34 1.49
CA LEU A 130 -12.91 28.87 0.57
C LEU A 130 -12.55 27.85 -0.53
N SER A 131 -12.69 28.21 -1.80
CA SER A 131 -12.40 27.34 -2.94
C SER A 131 -10.98 26.75 -2.91
N GLY A 132 -10.02 27.49 -2.34
CA GLY A 132 -8.66 26.99 -2.07
C GLY A 132 -8.62 25.85 -1.05
N LYS A 133 -9.38 25.94 0.06
CA LYS A 133 -9.51 24.90 1.10
C LYS A 133 -10.12 23.62 0.51
N LEU A 134 -11.09 23.75 -0.40
CA LEU A 134 -11.70 22.63 -1.11
C LEU A 134 -10.70 21.95 -2.05
N ASN A 135 -10.00 22.69 -2.91
CA ASN A 135 -9.05 22.11 -3.85
C ASN A 135 -7.88 21.42 -3.13
N THR A 136 -7.40 21.99 -2.02
CA THR A 136 -6.38 21.35 -1.18
C THR A 136 -6.90 20.08 -0.52
N ARG A 137 -8.14 20.03 0.00
CA ARG A 137 -8.70 18.80 0.57
C ARG A 137 -8.93 17.71 -0.49
N VAL A 138 -9.48 18.05 -1.66
CA VAL A 138 -9.66 17.07 -2.75
C VAL A 138 -8.33 16.48 -3.22
N SER A 139 -7.29 17.31 -3.27
CA SER A 139 -5.96 16.86 -3.69
C SER A 139 -5.19 16.14 -2.58
N ASN A 140 -5.12 16.70 -1.37
CA ASN A 140 -4.34 16.17 -0.25
C ASN A 140 -5.05 15.06 0.52
N ASP A 141 -6.36 15.12 0.76
CA ASP A 141 -7.04 14.03 1.47
C ASP A 141 -7.10 12.76 0.61
N ALA A 142 -7.09 12.91 -0.73
CA ALA A 142 -6.90 11.78 -1.65
C ALA A 142 -5.47 11.21 -1.64
N LEU A 143 -4.48 12.01 -1.23
CA LEU A 143 -3.07 11.62 -1.11
C LEU A 143 -2.73 11.07 0.29
N GLY A 144 -3.41 11.53 1.35
CA GLY A 144 -3.24 11.04 2.73
C GLY A 144 -3.72 9.60 2.97
N PHE A 145 -4.13 8.90 1.91
CA PHE A 145 -4.35 7.46 1.88
C PHE A 145 -3.06 6.64 1.68
N TRP A 146 -1.89 7.28 1.68
CA TRP A 146 -0.56 6.67 1.64
C TRP A 146 0.24 6.97 2.90
#